data_AF-V8P2D5-F1
#
_entry.id   AF-V8P2D5-F1
#
_cell.length_a   1.000
_cell.length_b   1.000
_cell.length_c   1.000
_cell.angle_alpha   90.00
_cell.angle_beta   90.00
_cell.angle_gamma   90.00
#
_symmetry.space_group_name_H-M   'P 1'
#
loop_
_entity.id
_entity.type
_entity.pdbx_description
1 polymer ?
#
loop_
_entity_poly.entity_id
_entity_poly.type
_entity_poly.pdbx_seq_one_letter_code
_entity_poly.pdbx_strand_id
1 'polypeptide(L)'
;MGCQHHCVPTLDGPACYCNSSSQVAEDGKSCKDFDECSIYGTCSQNCTNHDGSYTCSCVEGYLLQPDHKSCKAKNEPVERPPILLIANSQNIMATYLNGGPVSNISPTSTKQTTAMDFNYVEDTVCWVHVGDSSPHTVLKCAKIPNLKGFIEEWTIKISLNLH
;
A
#
# COMPACT_ATOMS: atom_id res chain seq x y z
N MET A 1 -43.80 -2.65 24.18
CA MET A 1 -42.77 -2.94 23.15
C MET A 1 -42.06 -1.64 22.84
N GLY A 2 -40.88 -1.41 23.41
CA GLY A 2 -40.13 -0.16 23.30
C GLY A 2 -38.72 -0.40 22.78
N CYS A 3 -37.97 0.68 22.55
CA CYS A 3 -36.56 0.64 22.17
C CYS A 3 -35.70 0.02 23.28
N GLN A 4 -34.62 -0.67 22.93
CA GLN A 4 -33.69 -1.24 23.90
C GLN A 4 -32.92 -0.15 24.68
N HIS A 5 -32.47 0.91 24.00
CA HIS A 5 -31.74 2.01 24.63
C HIS A 5 -32.52 3.32 24.53
N HIS A 6 -32.42 4.03 23.41
CA HIS A 6 -32.94 5.38 23.29
C HIS A 6 -34.03 5.48 22.24
N CYS A 7 -34.96 6.42 22.44
CA CYS A 7 -36.08 6.69 21.53
C CYS A 7 -36.19 8.20 21.31
N VAL A 8 -36.33 8.62 20.06
CA VAL A 8 -36.56 10.02 19.69
C VAL A 8 -37.74 10.14 18.72
N PRO A 9 -38.55 11.20 18.83
CA PRO A 9 -39.56 11.50 17.82
C PRO A 9 -38.90 11.98 16.52
N THR A 10 -39.31 11.43 15.38
CA THR A 10 -38.91 11.89 14.04
C THR A 10 -40.15 12.19 13.19
N LEU A 11 -39.97 12.81 12.02
CA LEU A 11 -41.06 13.10 11.09
C LEU A 11 -41.76 11.83 10.58
N ASP A 12 -41.02 10.73 10.48
CA ASP A 12 -41.52 9.42 10.03
C ASP A 12 -42.03 8.54 11.18
N GLY A 13 -42.08 9.08 12.41
CA GLY A 13 -42.47 8.37 13.64
C GLY A 13 -41.34 8.21 14.65
N PRO A 14 -41.58 7.59 15.81
CA PRO A 14 -40.53 7.36 16.82
C PRO A 14 -39.44 6.43 16.28
N ALA A 15 -38.18 6.85 16.37
CA ALA A 15 -37.02 6.07 15.97
C ALA A 15 -36.17 5.67 17.18
N CYS A 16 -35.65 4.45 17.16
CA CYS A 16 -34.72 3.95 18.18
C CYS A 16 -33.27 4.22 17.74
N TYR A 17 -32.38 4.47 18.70
CA TYR A 17 -30.94 4.49 18.46
C TYR A 17 -30.17 3.90 19.64
N CYS A 18 -28.93 3.49 19.36
CA CYS A 18 -28.07 2.76 20.28
C CYS A 18 -26.88 3.62 20.75
N ASN A 19 -26.11 3.11 21.71
CA ASN A 19 -24.89 3.78 22.18
C ASN A 19 -23.78 3.67 21.13
N SER A 20 -22.72 4.46 21.26
CA SER A 20 -21.65 4.60 20.24
C SER A 20 -20.96 3.31 19.80
N SER A 21 -20.99 2.25 20.60
CA SER A 21 -20.41 0.93 20.32
C SER A 21 -21.43 -0.08 19.78
N SER A 22 -22.60 0.37 19.35
CA SER A 22 -23.71 -0.52 18.97
C SER A 22 -24.58 0.14 17.91
N GLN A 23 -25.17 -0.67 17.04
CA GLN A 23 -26.08 -0.22 16.00
C GLN A 23 -27.47 -0.84 16.15
N VAL A 24 -28.47 -0.18 15.58
CA VAL A 24 -29.84 -0.70 15.57
C VAL A 24 -29.88 -1.99 14.75
N ALA A 25 -30.52 -3.02 15.31
CA ALA A 25 -30.75 -4.30 14.66
C ALA A 25 -31.89 -4.20 13.62
N GLU A 26 -32.09 -5.27 12.85
CA GLU A 26 -33.08 -5.29 11.76
C GLU A 26 -34.53 -5.11 12.22
N ASP A 27 -34.81 -5.39 13.49
CA ASP A 27 -36.12 -5.19 14.12
C ASP A 27 -36.43 -3.71 14.42
N GLY A 28 -35.47 -2.81 14.19
CA GLY A 28 -35.59 -1.37 14.42
C GLY A 28 -35.65 -0.96 15.90
N LYS A 29 -35.40 -1.88 16.84
CA LYS A 29 -35.64 -1.67 18.28
C LYS A 29 -34.51 -2.17 19.16
N SER A 30 -33.93 -3.30 18.81
CA SER A 30 -32.82 -3.91 19.53
C SER A 30 -31.49 -3.30 19.09
N CYS A 31 -30.49 -3.40 19.94
CA CYS A 31 -29.12 -2.97 19.67
C CYS A 31 -28.23 -4.21 19.52
N LYS A 32 -27.51 -4.27 18.41
CA LYS A 32 -26.44 -5.23 18.19
C LYS A 32 -25.10 -4.51 18.21
N ASP A 33 -24.04 -5.28 18.41
CA ASP A 33 -22.68 -4.76 18.32
C ASP A 33 -22.41 -4.11 16.95
N PHE A 34 -21.62 -3.04 16.96
CA PHE A 34 -21.22 -2.36 15.73
C PHE A 34 -19.91 -2.94 15.24
N ASP A 35 -19.95 -3.69 14.14
CA ASP A 35 -18.76 -4.34 13.60
C ASP A 35 -17.81 -3.30 12.97
N GLU A 36 -16.81 -2.85 13.72
CA GLU A 36 -15.84 -1.89 13.21
C GLU A 36 -14.97 -2.49 12.08
N CYS A 37 -14.86 -3.82 11.99
CA CYS A 37 -14.12 -4.49 10.92
C CYS A 37 -14.83 -4.42 9.56
N SER A 38 -16.13 -4.12 9.55
CA SER A 38 -16.87 -3.82 8.32
C SER A 38 -16.55 -2.43 7.74
N ILE A 39 -15.85 -1.56 8.49
CA ILE A 39 -15.38 -0.26 8.00
C ILE A 39 -13.97 -0.40 7.41
N TYR A 40 -13.83 -0.01 6.14
CA TYR A 40 -12.53 0.04 5.48
C TYR A 40 -11.57 1.01 6.21
N GLY A 41 -10.37 0.53 6.52
CA GLY A 41 -9.32 1.32 7.15
C GLY A 41 -9.35 1.34 8.68
N THR A 42 -10.26 0.60 9.34
CA THR A 42 -10.24 0.43 10.81
C THR A 42 -8.92 -0.16 11.30
N CYS A 43 -8.48 -1.24 10.65
CA CYS A 43 -7.17 -1.84 10.83
C CYS A 43 -6.41 -1.78 9.50
N SER A 44 -5.09 -1.62 9.55
CA SER A 44 -4.25 -1.66 8.34
C SER A 44 -4.13 -3.04 7.70
N GLN A 45 -4.31 -4.10 8.50
CA GLN A 45 -4.22 -5.49 8.08
C GLN A 45 -5.39 -6.30 8.67
N ASN A 46 -5.14 -7.18 9.64
CA ASN A 46 -6.18 -8.06 10.18
C ASN A 46 -7.01 -7.32 11.24
N CYS A 47 -8.32 -7.54 11.20
CA CYS A 47 -9.28 -7.04 12.18
C CYS A 47 -10.07 -8.20 12.77
N THR A 48 -10.32 -8.15 14.08
CA THR A 48 -11.19 -9.09 14.78
C THR A 48 -12.19 -8.29 15.60
N ASN A 49 -13.47 -8.46 15.28
CA ASN A 49 -14.57 -7.81 15.97
C ASN A 49 -14.92 -8.57 17.25
N HIS A 50 -15.22 -7.83 18.31
CA HIS A 50 -15.67 -8.34 19.61
C HIS A 50 -16.86 -7.51 20.09
N ASP A 51 -17.67 -8.04 21.00
CA ASP A 51 -18.80 -7.26 21.51
C ASP A 51 -18.31 -5.98 22.23
N GLY A 52 -18.65 -4.82 21.66
CA GLY A 52 -18.31 -3.48 22.11
C GLY A 52 -16.90 -2.99 21.77
N SER A 53 -16.10 -3.75 21.01
CA SER A 53 -14.74 -3.36 20.64
C SER A 53 -14.16 -4.17 19.48
N TYR A 54 -12.96 -3.82 19.03
CA TYR A 54 -12.22 -4.60 18.05
C TYR A 54 -10.73 -4.63 18.39
N THR A 55 -10.04 -5.62 17.83
CA THR A 55 -8.59 -5.72 17.93
C THR A 55 -7.97 -5.85 16.55
N CYS A 56 -6.94 -5.06 16.26
CA CYS A 56 -6.14 -5.20 15.06
C CYS A 56 -4.92 -6.09 15.33
N SER A 57 -4.52 -6.86 14.32
CA SER A 57 -3.27 -7.63 14.34
C SER A 57 -2.54 -7.54 13.00
N CYS A 58 -1.25 -7.86 13.01
CA CYS A 58 -0.41 -7.81 11.83
C CYS A 58 -0.03 -9.21 11.35
N VAL A 59 0.09 -9.37 10.04
CA VAL A 59 0.62 -10.59 9.43
C VAL A 59 2.11 -10.76 9.73
N GLU A 60 2.63 -11.96 9.49
CA GLU A 60 4.05 -12.24 9.66
C GLU A 60 4.92 -11.26 8.86
N GLY A 61 6.04 -10.84 9.45
CA GLY A 61 6.90 -9.80 8.86
C GLY A 61 6.49 -8.36 9.18
N TYR A 62 5.42 -8.14 9.97
CA TYR A 62 4.98 -6.80 10.39
C TYR A 62 4.84 -6.67 11.91
N LEU A 63 4.87 -5.43 12.41
CA LEU A 63 4.75 -5.05 13.81
C LEU A 63 3.60 -4.07 14.01
N LEU A 64 2.75 -4.35 15.00
CA LEU A 64 1.67 -3.46 15.41
C LEU A 64 2.27 -2.18 16.01
N GLN A 65 1.78 -1.03 15.55
CA GLN A 65 2.22 0.28 16.01
C GLN A 65 1.47 0.72 17.29
N PRO A 66 1.96 1.75 18.01
CA PRO A 66 1.33 2.21 19.26
C PRO A 66 -0.10 2.73 19.12
N ASP A 67 -0.56 3.01 17.90
CA ASP A 67 -1.97 3.36 17.63
C ASP A 67 -2.91 2.15 17.67
N HIS A 68 -2.37 0.93 17.84
CA HIS A 68 -3.08 -0.34 17.85
C HIS A 68 -3.88 -0.64 16.56
N LYS A 69 -3.54 0.03 15.45
CA LYS A 69 -4.25 -0.10 14.15
C LYS A 69 -3.30 -0.30 12.97
N SER A 70 -2.15 0.37 13.02
CA SER A 70 -1.18 0.38 11.93
C SER A 70 -0.18 -0.75 12.08
N CYS A 71 0.21 -1.33 10.94
CA CYS A 71 1.21 -2.37 10.85
C CYS A 71 2.40 -1.85 10.04
N LYS A 72 3.59 -1.89 10.63
CA LYS A 72 4.84 -1.51 9.96
C LYS A 72 5.68 -2.74 9.69
N ALA A 73 6.23 -2.86 8.49
CA ALA A 73 7.12 -3.96 8.16
C ALA A 73 8.28 -4.03 9.16
N LYS A 74 8.64 -5.24 9.56
CA LYS A 74 9.91 -5.51 10.24
C LYS A 74 11.01 -5.17 9.24
N ASN A 75 11.92 -4.29 9.61
CA ASN A 75 13.11 -4.02 8.82
C ASN A 75 14.07 -5.20 8.99
N GLU A 76 13.79 -6.32 8.33
CA GLU A 76 14.62 -7.52 8.36
C GLU A 76 15.01 -7.89 6.92
N PRO A 77 16.29 -7.70 6.54
CA PRO A 77 17.40 -7.16 7.33
C PRO A 77 17.31 -5.64 7.55
N VAL A 78 17.81 -5.15 8.70
CA VAL A 78 17.77 -3.74 9.12
C VAL A 78 18.46 -2.80 8.12
N GLU A 79 19.38 -3.35 7.33
CA GLU A 79 20.19 -2.63 6.34
C GLU A 79 19.46 -2.30 5.04
N ARG A 80 18.20 -2.75 4.86
CA ARG A 80 17.38 -2.48 3.67
C ARG A 80 16.17 -1.60 4.00
N PRO A 81 16.35 -0.27 4.17
CA PRO A 81 15.23 0.63 4.39
C PRO A 81 14.34 0.73 3.14
N PRO A 82 13.04 1.00 3.32
CA PRO A 82 12.15 1.21 2.19
C PRO A 82 12.55 2.48 1.42
N ILE A 83 12.64 2.35 0.11
CA ILE A 83 12.91 3.45 -0.82
C ILE A 83 11.83 3.52 -1.89
N LEU A 84 11.68 4.70 -2.46
CA LEU A 84 10.85 4.95 -3.62
C LEU A 84 11.77 5.20 -4.82
N LEU A 85 11.70 4.32 -5.81
CA LEU A 85 12.27 4.58 -7.14
C LEU A 85 11.27 5.43 -7.93
N ILE A 86 11.77 6.48 -8.58
CA ILE A 86 10.96 7.43 -9.36
C ILE A 86 11.63 7.64 -10.71
N ALA A 87 10.96 7.22 -11.78
CA ALA A 87 11.34 7.61 -13.13
C ALA A 87 10.75 8.98 -13.48
N ASN A 88 11.57 9.86 -14.04
CA ASN A 88 11.13 11.08 -14.73
C ASN A 88 11.53 11.01 -16.22
N SER A 89 11.35 12.11 -16.96
CA SER A 89 11.65 12.16 -18.39
C SER A 89 13.15 12.06 -18.73
N GLN A 90 14.04 12.17 -17.74
CA GLN A 90 15.49 12.23 -17.90
C GLN A 90 16.22 11.08 -17.21
N ASN A 91 15.74 10.61 -16.05
CA ASN A 91 16.44 9.64 -15.22
C ASN A 91 15.51 8.89 -14.26
N ILE A 92 16.07 7.85 -13.64
CA ILE A 92 15.49 7.14 -12.50
C ILE A 92 16.23 7.59 -11.25
N MET A 93 15.49 8.10 -10.26
CA MET A 93 15.99 8.55 -8.96
C MET A 93 15.47 7.67 -7.83
N ALA A 94 16.08 7.79 -6.66
CA ALA A 94 15.65 7.10 -5.45
C ALA A 94 15.57 8.07 -4.27
N THR A 95 14.52 7.94 -3.47
CA THR A 95 14.32 8.70 -2.24
C THR A 95 13.89 7.78 -1.11
N TYR A 96 14.30 8.06 0.11
CA TYR A 96 13.76 7.39 1.29
C TYR A 96 12.31 7.87 1.53
N LEU A 97 11.52 7.09 2.29
CA LEU A 97 10.14 7.49 2.61
C LEU A 97 10.03 8.79 3.44
N ASN A 98 11.13 9.24 4.05
CA ASN A 98 11.20 10.54 4.74
C ASN A 98 11.54 11.72 3.80
N GLY A 99 11.66 11.47 2.49
CA GLY A 99 12.03 12.47 1.48
C GLY A 99 13.53 12.73 1.36
N GLY A 100 14.38 12.07 2.18
CA GLY A 100 15.83 12.18 2.10
C GLY A 100 16.38 11.56 0.80
N PRO A 101 17.38 12.18 0.16
CA PRO A 101 17.95 11.65 -1.08
C PRO A 101 18.77 10.37 -0.81
N VAL A 102 18.68 9.41 -1.74
CA VAL A 102 19.58 8.24 -1.74
C VAL A 102 20.81 8.60 -2.58
N SER A 103 21.86 9.11 -1.93
CA SER A 103 23.06 9.68 -2.58
C SER A 103 23.87 8.70 -3.43
N ASN A 104 23.70 7.40 -3.22
CA ASN A 104 24.54 6.37 -3.83
C ASN A 104 23.99 5.86 -5.17
N ILE A 105 22.80 6.30 -5.58
CA ILE A 105 22.25 5.95 -6.89
C ILE A 105 22.65 7.04 -7.89
N SER A 106 23.69 6.78 -8.68
CA SER A 106 23.99 7.63 -9.84
C SER A 106 22.84 7.51 -10.86
N PRO A 107 22.27 8.62 -11.34
CA PRO A 107 21.12 8.55 -12.25
C PRO A 107 21.54 7.92 -13.58
N THR A 108 20.88 6.84 -13.99
CA THR A 108 20.97 6.36 -15.38
C THR A 108 20.17 7.31 -16.26
N SER A 109 20.78 7.75 -17.37
CA SER A 109 20.08 8.55 -18.38
C SER A 109 19.03 7.68 -19.05
N THR A 110 17.77 7.94 -18.72
CA THR A 110 16.64 7.28 -19.33
C THR A 110 15.87 8.33 -20.11
N LYS A 111 16.12 8.44 -21.41
CA LYS A 111 15.21 9.20 -22.26
C LYS A 111 13.91 8.40 -22.35
N GLN A 112 12.80 9.01 -21.94
CA GLN A 112 11.44 8.49 -22.13
C GLN A 112 11.16 7.12 -21.48
N THR A 113 11.33 7.02 -20.16
CA THR A 113 10.80 5.88 -19.39
C THR A 113 9.29 6.03 -19.22
N THR A 114 8.53 5.03 -19.65
CA THR A 114 7.05 5.02 -19.49
C THR A 114 6.59 4.15 -18.33
N ALA A 115 7.33 3.07 -18.04
CA ALA A 115 7.02 2.13 -16.98
C ALA A 115 8.31 1.55 -16.40
N MET A 116 8.27 1.17 -15.12
CA MET A 116 9.36 0.50 -14.43
C MET A 116 8.80 -0.51 -13.42
N ASP A 117 9.58 -1.55 -13.14
CA ASP A 117 9.28 -2.54 -12.12
C ASP A 117 10.58 -2.99 -11.44
N PHE A 118 10.46 -3.58 -10.24
CA PHE A 118 11.59 -3.97 -9.41
C PHE A 118 11.47 -5.43 -8.94
N ASN A 119 12.46 -6.24 -9.29
CA ASN A 119 12.64 -7.57 -8.73
C ASN A 119 13.44 -7.48 -7.42
N TYR A 120 12.75 -7.67 -6.30
CA TYR A 120 13.35 -7.64 -4.95
C TYR A 120 14.34 -8.77 -4.69
N VAL A 121 14.11 -9.97 -5.23
CA VAL A 121 14.97 -11.13 -4.98
C VAL A 121 16.33 -10.96 -5.67
N GLU A 122 16.35 -10.33 -6.83
CA GLU A 122 17.54 -10.13 -7.65
C GLU A 122 18.15 -8.72 -7.52
N ASP A 123 17.59 -7.87 -6.66
CA ASP A 123 17.91 -6.43 -6.55
C ASP A 123 17.99 -5.76 -7.93
N THR A 124 17.04 -6.04 -8.82
CA THR A 124 17.07 -5.62 -10.23
C THR A 124 15.91 -4.71 -10.55
N VAL A 125 16.18 -3.55 -11.14
CA VAL A 125 15.14 -2.69 -11.72
C VAL A 125 15.12 -2.88 -13.23
N CYS A 126 13.92 -2.97 -13.78
CA CYS A 126 13.69 -3.00 -15.21
C CYS A 126 12.78 -1.84 -15.61
N TRP A 127 13.06 -1.22 -16.76
CA TRP A 127 12.27 -0.11 -17.27
C TRP A 127 12.09 -0.20 -18.79
N VAL A 128 10.94 0.27 -19.25
CA VAL A 128 10.65 0.39 -20.68
C VAL A 128 11.31 1.66 -21.18
N HIS A 129 12.29 1.50 -22.06
CA HIS A 129 12.90 2.59 -22.78
C HIS A 129 12.20 2.74 -24.14
N VAL A 130 11.53 3.87 -24.35
CA VAL A 130 10.94 4.22 -25.65
C VAL A 130 11.98 5.00 -26.45
N GLY A 131 12.46 4.43 -27.55
CA GLY A 131 13.29 5.16 -28.51
C GLY A 131 12.45 6.06 -29.43
N ASP A 132 13.10 6.76 -30.36
CA ASP A 132 12.44 7.72 -31.27
C ASP A 132 11.39 7.07 -32.22
N SER A 133 11.29 5.74 -32.29
CA SER A 133 10.23 5.03 -33.00
C SER A 133 9.88 3.66 -32.36
N SER A 134 8.68 3.13 -32.67
CA SER A 134 8.13 1.87 -32.13
C SER A 134 9.08 0.64 -32.14
N PRO A 135 9.90 0.37 -33.18
CA PRO A 135 10.84 -0.77 -33.15
C PRO A 135 12.03 -0.57 -32.20
N HIS A 136 12.22 0.63 -31.65
CA HIS A 136 13.28 0.93 -30.68
C HIS A 136 12.80 0.87 -29.23
N THR A 137 11.54 0.50 -28.98
CA THR A 137 11.07 0.21 -27.62
C THR A 137 11.75 -1.06 -27.12
N VAL A 138 12.51 -0.94 -26.03
CA VAL A 138 13.24 -2.06 -25.43
C VAL A 138 13.04 -2.09 -23.92
N LEU A 139 13.07 -3.29 -23.34
CA LEU A 139 13.12 -3.46 -21.90
C LEU A 139 14.57 -3.44 -21.47
N LYS A 140 14.94 -2.45 -20.66
CA LYS A 140 16.26 -2.37 -20.04
C LYS A 140 16.16 -2.84 -18.60
N CYS A 141 17.20 -3.48 -18.11
CA CYS A 141 17.31 -3.90 -16.72
C CYS A 141 18.72 -3.62 -16.21
N ALA A 142 18.83 -3.35 -14.91
CA ALA A 142 20.11 -3.19 -14.22
C ALA A 142 19.97 -3.62 -12.76
N LYS A 143 21.07 -4.15 -12.20
CA LYS A 143 21.14 -4.47 -10.78
C LYS A 143 21.44 -3.22 -9.96
N ILE A 144 20.87 -3.15 -8.76
CA ILE A 144 21.09 -2.07 -7.79
C ILE A 144 21.44 -2.69 -6.42
N PRO A 145 22.59 -3.38 -6.30
CA PRO A 145 22.95 -4.02 -5.05
C PRO A 145 23.19 -2.95 -3.97
N ASN A 146 22.50 -3.12 -2.83
CA ASN A 146 22.63 -2.22 -1.67
C ASN A 146 22.42 -0.73 -2.01
N LEU A 147 21.63 -0.43 -3.05
CA LEU A 147 21.36 0.95 -3.47
C LEU A 147 22.62 1.76 -3.84
N LYS A 148 23.70 1.10 -4.29
CA LYS A 148 24.98 1.74 -4.62
C LYS A 148 25.14 2.16 -6.09
N GLY A 149 24.03 2.21 -6.83
CA GLY A 149 23.99 2.59 -8.25
C GLY A 149 23.57 1.44 -9.16
N PHE A 150 23.37 1.76 -10.44
CA PHE A 150 23.01 0.80 -11.48
C PHE A 150 24.28 0.14 -11.99
N ILE A 151 24.40 -1.18 -11.79
CA ILE A 151 25.47 -2.00 -12.35
C ILE A 151 24.89 -3.03 -13.29
N GLU A 152 25.73 -3.55 -14.18
CA GLU A 152 25.36 -4.62 -15.12
C GLU A 152 24.08 -4.25 -15.88
N GLU A 153 24.07 -3.22 -16.73
CA GLU A 153 22.88 -2.91 -17.55
C GLU A 153 22.78 -3.88 -18.74
N TRP A 154 21.60 -4.47 -18.95
CA TRP A 154 21.30 -5.28 -20.13
C TRP A 154 19.96 -4.92 -20.77
N THR A 155 19.80 -5.32 -22.02
CA THR A 155 18.57 -5.13 -22.78
C THR A 155 17.92 -6.47 -23.09
N ILE A 156 16.64 -6.59 -22.74
CA ILE A 156 15.78 -7.70 -23.11
C ILE A 156 15.03 -7.28 -24.38
N LYS A 157 15.29 -8.01 -25.47
CA LYS A 157 14.53 -7.83 -26.71
C LYS A 157 13.14 -8.40 -26.51
N ILE A 158 12.19 -7.53 -26.23
CA ILE A 158 10.77 -7.86 -26.31
C ILE A 158 10.43 -7.83 -27.80
N SER A 159 10.58 -8.96 -28.48
CA SER A 159 9.97 -9.12 -29.79
C SER A 159 8.46 -8.96 -29.59
N LEU A 160 7.90 -7.85 -30.06
CA LEU A 160 6.46 -7.65 -30.20
C LEU A 160 5.93 -8.64 -31.25
N ASN A 161 5.88 -9.93 -30.91
CA ASN A 161 4.97 -10.86 -31.54
C ASN A 161 3.58 -10.58 -30.93
N LEU A 162 3.02 -9.43 -31.30
CA LEU A 162 1.56 -9.28 -31.27
C LEU A 162 1.07 -10.20 -32.38
N HIS A 163 0.53 -11.37 -31.98
CA HIS A 163 -0.18 -12.25 -32.88
C HIS A 163 -1.64 -11.79 -33.01
#